data_AF-A0AA37XJR0-F1
#
_entry.id   AF-A0AA37XJR0-F1
#
_cell.length_a   1.000
_cell.length_b   1.000
_cell.length_c   1.000
_cell.angle_alpha   90.00
_cell.angle_beta   90.00
_cell.angle_gamma   90.00
#
_symmetry.space_group_name_H-M   'P 1'
#
loop_
_entity.id
_entity.type
_entity.pdbx_description
1 polymer ?
#
loop_
_entity_poly.entity_id
_entity_poly.type
_entity_poly.pdbx_seq_one_letter_code
_entity_poly.pdbx_strand_id
1 'polypeptide(L)'
;MAENLLVEIGLEEIPAYVVEPSVLQLEEKTKQFLEENHLTFTQINTFSTPRRLAFQVQDLAEKQEDTEEEIKGPAKKIALDEEGNWSKAAQGFVRGQGLSTDDIYFKTIKDTEYVYVTKQTIGKKRSMFYPG
;
A
#
# COMPACT_ATOMS: atom_id res chain seq x y z
N MET A 1 -12.14 10.54 -5.32
CA MET A 1 -13.47 9.88 -5.26
C MET A 1 -13.32 8.46 -5.78
N ALA A 2 -14.05 7.48 -5.24
CA ALA A 2 -14.01 6.12 -5.76
C ALA A 2 -14.75 6.07 -7.12
N GLU A 3 -14.24 5.30 -8.07
CA GLU A 3 -14.82 5.16 -9.41
C GLU A 3 -14.84 3.70 -9.85
N ASN A 4 -15.74 3.37 -10.79
CA ASN A 4 -15.76 2.05 -11.39
C ASN A 4 -14.74 1.97 -12.55
N LEU A 5 -13.93 0.92 -12.55
CA LEU A 5 -13.01 0.60 -13.65
C LEU A 5 -13.58 -0.58 -14.44
N LEU A 6 -13.80 -0.40 -15.75
CA LEU A 6 -14.14 -1.48 -16.66
C LEU A 6 -12.95 -1.73 -17.59
N VAL A 7 -12.45 -2.95 -17.60
CA VAL A 7 -11.42 -3.39 -18.54
C VAL A 7 -11.99 -4.49 -19.41
N GLU A 8 -11.77 -4.35 -20.72
CA GLU A 8 -12.23 -5.27 -21.73
C GLU A 8 -11.06 -5.70 -22.61
N ILE A 9 -10.94 -7.02 -22.80
CA ILE A 9 -9.91 -7.64 -23.61
C ILE A 9 -10.62 -8.34 -24.78
N GLY A 10 -10.41 -7.82 -25.98
CA GLY A 10 -10.79 -8.51 -27.21
C GLY A 10 -9.86 -9.69 -27.45
N LEU A 11 -10.44 -10.84 -27.80
CA LEU A 11 -9.71 -12.06 -28.10
C LEU A 11 -10.08 -12.56 -29.50
N GLU A 12 -9.18 -13.36 -30.07
CA GLU A 12 -9.57 -14.33 -31.09
C GLU A 12 -10.52 -15.38 -30.47
N GLU A 13 -11.22 -16.15 -31.29
CA GLU A 13 -12.14 -17.17 -30.79
C GLU A 13 -11.39 -18.23 -29.98
N ILE A 14 -11.66 -18.27 -28.68
CA ILE A 14 -11.12 -19.26 -27.75
C ILE A 14 -12.15 -20.36 -27.46
N PRO A 15 -11.72 -21.60 -27.22
CA PRO A 15 -12.64 -22.70 -26.93
C PRO A 15 -13.49 -22.42 -25.69
N ALA A 16 -14.77 -22.80 -25.72
CA ALA A 16 -15.72 -22.52 -24.63
C ALA A 16 -15.24 -23.01 -23.25
N TYR A 17 -14.53 -24.15 -23.20
CA TYR A 17 -14.00 -24.71 -21.95
C TYR A 17 -12.82 -23.91 -21.37
N VAL A 18 -12.22 -22.98 -22.14
CA VAL A 18 -11.13 -22.10 -21.71
C VAL A 18 -11.64 -20.76 -21.19
N VAL A 19 -12.83 -20.33 -21.64
CA VAL A 19 -13.42 -19.01 -21.34
C VAL A 19 -13.60 -18.79 -19.84
N GLU A 20 -14.27 -19.72 -19.16
CA GLU A 20 -14.58 -19.60 -17.73
C GLU A 20 -13.31 -19.68 -16.85
N PRO A 21 -12.39 -20.65 -17.02
CA PRO A 21 -11.12 -20.65 -16.29
C PRO A 21 -10.30 -19.37 -16.49
N SER A 22 -10.32 -18.80 -17.71
CA SER A 22 -9.55 -17.60 -18.03
C SER A 22 -10.10 -16.36 -17.34
N VAL A 23 -11.43 -16.20 -17.26
CA VAL A 23 -12.02 -15.04 -16.59
C VAL A 23 -11.83 -15.10 -15.06
N LEU A 24 -11.91 -16.30 -14.47
CA LEU A 24 -11.65 -16.50 -13.04
C LEU A 24 -10.18 -16.22 -12.69
N GLN A 25 -9.24 -16.68 -13.51
CA GLN A 25 -7.83 -16.39 -13.32
C GLN A 25 -7.55 -14.88 -13.46
N LEU A 26 -8.23 -14.20 -14.39
CA LEU A 26 -8.11 -12.76 -14.58
C LEU A 26 -8.64 -12.00 -13.35
N GLU A 27 -9.76 -12.43 -12.78
CA GLU A 27 -10.32 -11.89 -11.55
C GLU A 27 -9.33 -12.02 -10.38
N GLU A 28 -8.81 -13.22 -10.14
CA GLU A 28 -7.88 -13.49 -9.06
C GLU A 28 -6.60 -12.66 -9.18
N LYS A 29 -6.01 -12.61 -10.37
CA LYS A 29 -4.82 -11.79 -10.63
C LYS A 29 -5.09 -10.30 -10.45
N THR A 30 -6.26 -9.82 -10.86
CA THR A 30 -6.66 -8.42 -10.69
C THR A 30 -6.82 -8.10 -9.21
N LYS A 31 -7.50 -8.96 -8.45
CA LYS A 31 -7.67 -8.84 -7.01
C LYS A 31 -6.32 -8.76 -6.31
N GLN A 32 -5.43 -9.73 -6.57
CA GLN A 32 -4.09 -9.76 -5.99
C GLN A 32 -3.31 -8.49 -6.32
N PHE A 33 -3.34 -8.03 -7.57
CA PHE A 33 -2.67 -6.80 -7.98
C PHE A 33 -3.19 -5.58 -7.21
N LEU A 34 -4.51 -5.45 -7.04
CA LEU A 34 -5.11 -4.33 -6.31
C LEU A 34 -4.73 -4.34 -4.83
N GLU A 35 -4.75 -5.53 -4.21
CA GLU A 35 -4.39 -5.73 -2.80
C GLU A 35 -2.89 -5.44 -2.55
N GLU A 36 -2.00 -5.96 -3.40
CA GLU A 36 -0.55 -5.69 -3.34
C GLU A 36 -0.23 -4.20 -3.49
N ASN A 37 -1.06 -3.48 -4.24
CA ASN A 37 -0.94 -2.05 -4.40
C ASN A 37 -1.85 -1.28 -3.43
N HIS A 38 -2.34 -1.87 -2.34
CA HIS A 38 -3.13 -1.18 -1.31
C HIS A 38 -4.26 -0.29 -1.87
N LEU A 39 -4.89 -0.73 -2.98
CA LEU A 39 -6.03 -0.06 -3.58
C LEU A 39 -7.30 -0.72 -3.05
N THR A 40 -8.15 0.05 -2.39
CA THR A 40 -9.43 -0.44 -1.89
C THR A 40 -10.47 -0.47 -3.02
N PHE A 41 -11.33 -1.49 -2.99
CA PHE A 41 -12.44 -1.71 -3.92
C PHE A 41 -13.51 -2.54 -3.21
N THR A 42 -14.75 -2.50 -3.69
CA THR A 42 -15.87 -3.24 -3.07
C THR A 42 -16.06 -4.62 -3.68
N GLN A 43 -16.02 -4.72 -5.01
CA GLN A 43 -16.21 -5.99 -5.72
C GLN A 43 -15.58 -5.98 -7.10
N ILE A 44 -15.30 -7.18 -7.62
CA ILE A 44 -14.90 -7.42 -9.01
C ILE A 44 -15.98 -8.27 -9.67
N ASN A 45 -16.60 -7.76 -10.72
CA ASN A 45 -17.55 -8.51 -11.55
C ASN A 45 -16.86 -8.97 -12.83
N THR A 46 -17.07 -10.21 -13.23
CA THR A 46 -16.49 -10.78 -14.45
C THR A 46 -17.54 -11.00 -15.54
N PHE A 47 -17.11 -10.82 -16.80
CA PHE A 47 -17.94 -11.05 -17.98
C PHE A 47 -17.09 -11.78 -19.03
N SER A 48 -17.67 -12.77 -19.71
CA SER A 48 -16.90 -13.55 -20.67
C SER A 48 -17.76 -14.08 -21.82
N THR A 49 -17.12 -14.13 -22.99
CA THR A 49 -17.59 -14.78 -24.21
C THR A 49 -16.37 -15.39 -24.92
N PRO A 50 -16.55 -16.29 -25.90
CA PRO A 50 -15.43 -16.85 -26.67
C PRO A 50 -14.50 -15.84 -27.34
N ARG A 51 -14.90 -14.57 -27.51
CA ARG A 51 -14.10 -13.53 -28.18
C ARG A 51 -13.82 -12.32 -27.29
N ARG A 52 -14.21 -12.36 -26.02
CA ARG A 52 -14.10 -11.22 -25.10
C ARG A 52 -14.05 -11.68 -23.66
N LEU A 53 -13.06 -11.19 -22.92
CA LEU A 53 -13.03 -11.24 -21.46
C LEU A 53 -13.11 -9.81 -20.94
N ALA A 54 -13.90 -9.59 -19.90
CA ALA A 54 -13.98 -8.29 -19.25
C ALA A 54 -14.14 -8.46 -17.74
N PHE A 55 -13.70 -7.45 -17.00
CA PHE A 55 -13.98 -7.33 -15.59
C PHE A 55 -14.28 -5.88 -15.23
N GLN A 56 -15.12 -5.70 -14.23
CA GLN A 56 -15.44 -4.42 -13.63
C GLN A 56 -15.02 -4.43 -12.16
N VAL A 57 -14.15 -3.50 -11.79
CA VAL A 57 -13.83 -3.21 -10.38
C VAL A 57 -14.74 -2.08 -9.92
N GLN A 58 -15.51 -2.31 -8.87
CA GLN A 58 -16.41 -1.31 -8.30
C GLN A 58 -15.77 -0.55 -7.15
N ASP A 59 -16.11 0.74 -7.06
CA ASP A 59 -15.64 1.67 -6.04
C ASP A 59 -14.11 1.62 -5.85
N LEU A 60 -13.37 1.54 -6.95
CA LEU A 60 -11.92 1.53 -6.92
C LEU A 60 -11.39 2.88 -6.46
N ALA A 61 -10.60 2.88 -5.38
CA ALA A 61 -10.01 4.09 -4.83
C ALA A 61 -9.10 4.80 -5.83
N GLU A 62 -9.20 6.13 -5.87
CA GLU A 62 -8.38 7.00 -6.72
C GLU A 62 -6.91 7.06 -6.28
N LYS A 63 -6.63 6.66 -5.04
CA LYS A 63 -5.32 6.72 -4.41
C LYS A 63 -5.23 5.59 -3.39
N GLN A 64 -4.04 5.05 -3.19
CA GLN A 64 -3.75 4.28 -1.98
C GLN A 64 -4.08 5.15 -0.75
N GLU A 65 -4.54 4.51 0.33
CA GLU A 65 -4.70 5.22 1.60
C GLU A 65 -3.34 5.75 2.07
N ASP A 66 -3.36 6.91 2.71
CA ASP A 66 -2.17 7.41 3.40
C ASP A 66 -1.92 6.50 4.59
N THR A 67 -0.71 5.95 4.67
CA THR A 67 -0.34 5.08 5.78
C THR A 67 0.49 5.84 6.79
N GLU A 68 0.20 5.59 8.05
CA GLU A 68 0.93 6.12 9.19
C GLU A 68 1.59 4.92 9.91
N GLU A 69 2.92 4.84 9.86
CA GLU A 69 3.67 3.78 10.50
C GLU A 69 4.46 4.34 11.69
N GLU A 70 4.24 3.77 12.88
CA GLU A 70 5.04 4.06 14.06
C GLU A 70 6.28 3.17 14.09
N ILE A 71 7.45 3.79 13.93
CA ILE A 71 8.72 3.06 13.84
C ILE A 71 9.45 3.16 15.18
N LYS A 72 9.76 2.00 15.76
CA LYS A 72 10.53 1.90 17.00
C LYS A 72 12.02 2.14 16.72
N GLY A 73 12.59 3.09 17.44
CA GLY A 73 14.01 3.43 17.45
C GLY A 73 14.76 2.90 18.68
N PRO A 74 15.97 3.43 18.93
CA PRO A 74 16.79 3.04 20.08
C PRO A 74 16.13 3.42 21.42
N ALA A 75 16.56 2.77 22.50
CA ALA A 75 16.14 3.15 23.86
C ALA A 75 16.54 4.60 24.16
N LYS A 76 15.75 5.31 24.97
CA LYS A 76 16.01 6.70 25.37
C LYS A 76 17.42 6.91 25.93
N LYS A 77 17.92 5.94 26.69
CA LYS A 77 19.29 5.91 27.25
C LYS A 77 20.41 5.90 26.19
N ILE A 78 20.10 5.46 24.97
CA ILE A 78 21.03 5.41 23.83
C ILE A 78 20.76 6.59 22.89
N ALA A 79 19.52 7.08 22.87
CA ALA A 79 19.09 8.18 22.01
C ALA A 79 19.51 9.57 22.52
N LEU A 80 19.67 9.72 23.84
CA LEU A 80 20.14 10.95 24.47
C LEU A 80 21.55 10.74 25.05
N ASP A 81 22.39 11.75 24.94
CA ASP A 81 23.67 11.79 25.64
C ASP A 81 23.53 12.35 27.07
N GLU A 82 24.66 12.45 27.79
CA GLU A 82 24.70 12.92 29.19
C GLU A 82 24.26 14.38 29.36
N GLU A 83 24.30 15.18 28.29
CA GLU A 83 23.88 16.58 28.27
C GLU A 83 22.41 16.75 27.84
N GLY A 84 21.74 15.66 27.46
CA GLY A 84 20.36 15.66 26.98
C GLY A 84 20.22 15.99 25.49
N ASN A 85 21.32 15.98 24.73
CA ASN A 85 21.29 16.16 23.28
C ASN A 85 21.05 14.83 22.56
N TRP A 86 20.54 14.89 21.33
CA TRP A 86 20.32 13.72 20.49
C TRP A 86 21.63 13.07 20.05
N SER A 87 21.80 11.79 20.37
CA SER A 87 22.97 11.02 20.00
C SER A 87 23.03 10.77 18.48
N LYS A 88 24.22 10.39 17.99
CA LYS A 88 24.39 9.97 16.58
C LYS A 88 23.47 8.82 16.19
N ALA A 89 23.10 7.95 17.14
CA ALA A 89 22.18 6.85 16.89
C ALA A 89 20.74 7.36 16.65
N ALA A 90 20.27 8.33 17.44
CA ALA A 90 18.97 8.97 17.25
C ALA A 90 18.92 9.77 15.95
N GLN A 91 19.96 10.57 15.68
CA GLN A 91 20.07 11.36 14.44
C GLN A 91 20.13 10.47 13.19
N GLY A 92 20.89 9.36 13.25
CA GLY A 92 20.96 8.39 12.16
C GLY A 92 19.64 7.65 11.95
N PHE A 93 18.93 7.34 13.02
CA PHE A 93 17.62 6.69 12.97
C PHE A 93 16.59 7.55 12.23
N VAL A 94 16.39 8.81 12.64
CA VAL A 94 15.41 9.70 11.99
C VAL A 94 15.79 10.03 10.56
N ARG A 95 17.08 10.23 10.28
CA ARG A 95 17.58 10.45 8.92
C ARG A 95 17.32 9.25 8.01
N GLY A 96 17.47 8.03 8.52
CA GLY A 96 17.13 6.80 7.79
C GLY A 96 15.65 6.68 7.45
N GLN A 97 14.78 7.35 8.20
CA GLN A 97 13.34 7.42 7.95
C GLN A 97 12.92 8.65 7.12
N GLY A 98 13.86 9.54 6.79
CA GLY A 98 13.58 10.80 6.09
C GLY A 98 12.95 11.87 6.99
N LEU A 99 13.09 11.73 8.31
CA LEU A 99 12.53 12.61 9.34
C LEU A 99 13.65 13.35 10.09
N SER A 100 13.26 14.27 10.97
CA SER A 100 14.14 15.04 11.84
C SER A 100 14.05 14.58 13.29
N THR A 101 14.95 15.08 14.13
CA THR A 101 14.90 14.80 15.58
C THR A 101 13.70 15.46 16.26
N ASP A 102 13.07 16.45 15.62
CA ASP A 102 11.89 17.14 16.14
C ASP A 102 10.63 16.26 16.05
N ASP A 103 10.66 15.24 15.20
CA ASP A 103 9.58 14.26 15.01
C ASP A 103 9.62 13.11 16.04
N ILE A 104 10.61 13.11 16.94
CA ILE A 104 10.80 12.07 17.95
C ILE A 104 9.82 12.25 19.11
N TYR A 105 9.17 11.16 19.49
CA TYR A 105 8.46 11.03 20.76
C TYR A 105 8.88 9.75 21.50
N PHE A 106 8.59 9.66 22.79
CA PHE A 106 8.95 8.51 23.62
C PHE A 106 7.73 7.62 23.91
N LYS A 107 7.92 6.31 23.84
CA LYS A 107 6.97 5.32 24.34
C LYS A 107 7.64 4.36 25.30
N THR A 108 6.97 4.08 26.41
CA THR A 108 7.43 3.12 27.43
C THR A 108 6.93 1.73 27.08
N ILE A 109 7.85 0.77 26.98
CA ILE A 109 7.54 -0.65 26.80
C ILE A 109 8.31 -1.43 27.86
N LYS A 110 7.59 -2.14 28.74
CA LYS A 110 8.17 -2.96 29.83
C LYS A 110 9.24 -2.17 30.61
N ASP A 111 8.84 -1.00 31.11
CA ASP A 111 9.66 -0.08 31.92
C ASP A 111 10.89 0.51 31.21
N THR A 112 10.99 0.37 29.89
CA THR A 112 12.03 1.00 29.08
C THR A 112 11.41 2.00 28.11
N GLU A 113 11.84 3.26 28.17
CA GLU A 113 11.48 4.28 27.18
C GLU A 113 12.28 4.07 25.90
N TYR A 114 11.59 4.08 24.76
CA TYR A 114 12.16 4.02 23.43
C TYR A 114 11.77 5.25 22.63
N VAL A 115 12.67 5.67 21.75
CA VAL A 115 12.37 6.65 20.71
C VAL A 115 11.43 6.02 19.69
N TYR A 116 10.43 6.78 19.28
CA TYR A 116 9.54 6.48 18.17
C TYR A 116 9.47 7.68 17.25
N VAL A 117 9.20 7.40 15.97
CA VAL A 117 8.81 8.40 14.99
C VAL A 117 7.63 7.87 14.21
N THR A 118 6.81 8.80 13.73
CA THR A 118 5.68 8.47 12.88
C THR A 118 6.00 8.81 11.44
N LYS A 119 6.06 7.80 10.57
CA LYS A 119 6.30 7.99 9.15
C LYS A 119 4.98 7.99 8.41
N GLN A 120 4.62 9.14 7.85
CA GLN A 120 3.51 9.26 6.93
C GLN A 120 3.99 8.93 5.51
N THR A 121 3.41 7.91 4.91
CA THR A 121 3.62 7.60 3.50
C THR A 121 2.39 8.05 2.73
N ILE A 122 2.57 9.07 1.89
CA ILE A 122 1.52 9.55 1.00
C ILE A 122 1.25 8.44 -0.03
N GLY A 123 0.02 7.96 -0.07
CA GLY A 123 -0.39 6.93 -1.02
C GLY A 123 -0.17 7.38 -2.47
N LYS A 124 0.10 6.43 -3.37
CA LYS A 124 0.24 6.74 -4.81
C LYS A 124 -1.13 6.86 -5.46
N LYS A 125 -1.25 7.77 -6.45
CA LYS A 125 -2.45 7.89 -7.27
C LYS A 125 -2.65 6.63 -8.12
N ARG A 126 -3.91 6.21 -8.30
CA ARG A 126 -4.36 5.11 -9.16
C ARG A 126 -3.75 5.18 -10.57
N SER A 127 -3.64 6.37 -11.14
CA SER A 127 -3.08 6.60 -12.48
C SER A 127 -1.62 6.17 -12.66
N MET A 128 -0.90 5.88 -11.58
CA MET A 128 0.46 5.33 -11.64
C MET A 128 0.47 3.83 -11.94
N PHE A 129 -0.66 3.13 -11.74
CA PHE A 129 -0.76 1.67 -11.88
C PHE A 129 -1.35 1.23 -13.22
N TYR A 130 -2.06 2.11 -13.94
CA TYR A 130 -2.63 1.81 -15.26
C TYR A 130 -2.68 3.07 -16.13
N PRO A 131 -2.43 2.97 -17.45
CA PRO A 131 -2.74 4.04 -18.38
C PRO A 131 -4.26 4.19 -18.48
N GLY A 132 -4.74 5.43 -18.29
CA GLY A 132 -6.13 5.82 -18.52
C GLY A 132 -6.43 5.99 -20.00
#